data_AF-A0A8T4YQR5-F1
#
_entry.id   AF-A0A8T4YQR5-F1
#
_cell.length_a   1.000
_cell.length_b   1.000
_cell.length_c   1.000
_cell.angle_alpha   90.00
_cell.angle_beta   90.00
_cell.angle_gamma   90.00
#
_symmetry.space_group_name_H-M   'P 1'
#
loop_
_entity.id
_entity.type
_entity.pdbx_description
1 polymer ?
#
loop_
_entity_poly.entity_id
_entity_poly.type
_entity_poly.pdbx_seq_one_letter_code
_entity_poly.pdbx_strand_id
1 'polypeptide(L)'
;LGLGDTLYMNSLEILGVARAVPITCTYPLFSLVWAYLFAGETITLPLVVGAAAIVFGIWLLAGNEKQNKKDGNRRQIKIRSKGLVFALATAMAWSVSISMINLAVKATVGLEQAYAINTLRLVAVAVFLLALVPFGGVKRHVKSIRLKTAAILWAGGLIAIGLGWFLLTTSFIYIPESQAVPISSTTPLFSALSGVIFLREKVTIKIVIGSIMVVTGIFLIFME
;
A
#
# COMPACT_ATOMS: atom_id res chain seq x y z
N LEU A 1 -1.66 -9.43 1.45
CA LEU A 1 -0.62 -9.73 2.48
C LEU A 1 0.36 -10.77 1.93
N GLY A 2 1.60 -10.77 2.37
CA GLY A 2 2.62 -11.73 1.94
C GLY A 2 3.44 -11.25 0.74
N LEU A 3 3.12 -11.70 -0.48
CA LEU A 3 3.87 -11.32 -1.69
C LEU A 3 3.83 -9.81 -1.95
N GLY A 4 2.64 -9.19 -1.91
CA GLY A 4 2.49 -7.75 -2.09
C GLY A 4 3.28 -6.94 -1.05
N ASP A 5 3.31 -7.39 0.21
CA ASP A 5 4.04 -6.73 1.29
C ASP A 5 5.56 -6.92 1.14
N THR A 6 5.99 -8.03 0.56
CA THR A 6 7.40 -8.26 0.21
C THR A 6 7.85 -7.27 -0.88
N LEU A 7 7.02 -7.05 -1.91
CA LEU A 7 7.28 -6.02 -2.93
C LEU A 7 7.27 -4.62 -2.31
N TYR A 8 6.38 -4.38 -1.35
CA TYR A 8 6.32 -3.11 -0.62
C TYR A 8 7.60 -2.85 0.17
N MET A 9 8.14 -3.84 0.88
CA MET A 9 9.42 -3.70 1.59
C MET A 9 10.58 -3.38 0.63
N ASN A 10 10.62 -4.01 -0.54
CA ASN A 10 11.62 -3.70 -1.57
C ASN A 10 11.45 -2.27 -2.12
N SER A 11 10.20 -1.80 -2.26
CA SER A 11 9.91 -0.42 -2.66
C SER A 11 10.35 0.58 -1.59
N LEU A 12 10.07 0.31 -0.32
CA LEU A 12 10.51 1.14 0.82
C LEU A 12 12.03 1.27 0.88
N GLU A 13 12.75 0.18 0.68
CA GLU A 13 14.22 0.17 0.66
C GLU A 13 14.79 1.07 -0.45
N ILE A 14 14.15 1.06 -1.64
CA ILE A 14 14.64 1.80 -2.82
C ILE A 14 14.19 3.27 -2.83
N LEU A 15 12.94 3.54 -2.45
CA LEU A 15 12.28 4.84 -2.61
C LEU A 15 12.13 5.62 -1.30
N GLY A 16 12.24 4.97 -0.15
CA GLY A 16 11.90 5.55 1.15
C GLY A 16 10.40 5.60 1.41
N VAL A 17 10.02 5.84 2.66
CA VAL A 17 8.62 5.84 3.13
C VAL A 17 7.83 6.94 2.44
N ALA A 18 8.36 8.15 2.38
CA ALA A 18 7.64 9.32 1.89
C ALA A 18 7.24 9.22 0.40
N ARG A 19 7.86 8.32 -0.37
CA ARG A 19 7.51 8.07 -1.78
C ARG A 19 6.82 6.73 -2.00
N ALA A 20 7.31 5.66 -1.38
CA ALA A 20 6.77 4.33 -1.58
C ALA A 20 5.31 4.25 -1.12
N VAL A 21 4.99 4.80 0.06
CA VAL A 21 3.65 4.72 0.65
C VAL A 21 2.57 5.34 -0.25
N PRO A 22 2.64 6.62 -0.65
CA PRO A 22 1.63 7.21 -1.53
C PRO A 22 1.48 6.43 -2.83
N ILE A 23 2.56 5.93 -3.43
CA ILE A 23 2.48 5.14 -4.66
C ILE A 23 1.80 3.78 -4.41
N THR A 24 2.07 3.11 -3.30
CA THR A 24 1.38 1.85 -2.97
C THR A 24 -0.09 2.05 -2.58
N CYS A 25 -0.45 3.23 -2.08
CA CYS A 25 -1.83 3.58 -1.74
C CYS A 25 -2.70 3.85 -2.99
N THR A 26 -2.16 3.80 -4.21
CA THR A 26 -2.94 3.96 -5.44
C THR A 26 -3.67 2.68 -5.86
N TYR A 27 -3.86 1.73 -4.95
CA TYR A 27 -4.65 0.53 -5.19
C TYR A 27 -6.09 0.81 -5.66
N PRO A 28 -6.78 1.91 -5.27
CA PRO A 28 -8.12 2.20 -5.80
C PRO A 28 -8.15 2.40 -7.31
N LEU A 29 -7.06 2.91 -7.89
CA LEU A 29 -6.94 3.05 -9.35
C LEU A 29 -6.98 1.67 -10.05
N PHE A 30 -6.44 0.63 -9.42
CA PHE A 30 -6.55 -0.74 -9.93
C PHE A 30 -7.92 -1.34 -9.65
N SER A 31 -8.55 -1.02 -8.51
CA SER A 31 -9.90 -1.49 -8.20
C SER A 31 -10.90 -1.01 -9.24
N LEU A 32 -10.77 0.25 -9.67
CA LEU A 32 -11.51 0.80 -10.78
C LEU A 32 -11.35 0.00 -12.09
N VAL A 33 -10.11 -0.38 -12.43
CA VAL A 33 -9.85 -1.18 -13.65
C VAL A 33 -10.59 -2.51 -13.58
N TRP A 34 -10.60 -3.17 -12.42
CA TRP A 34 -11.33 -4.42 -12.23
C TRP A 34 -12.84 -4.22 -12.29
N ALA A 35 -13.36 -3.15 -11.70
CA ALA A 35 -14.77 -2.83 -11.70
C ALA A 35 -15.29 -2.55 -13.12
N TYR A 36 -14.54 -1.79 -13.92
CA TYR A 36 -14.87 -1.58 -15.33
C TYR A 36 -14.81 -2.88 -16.15
N LEU A 37 -13.74 -3.67 -16.01
CA LEU A 37 -13.53 -4.89 -16.82
C LEU A 37 -14.48 -6.03 -16.48
N PHE A 38 -14.80 -6.22 -15.20
CA PHE A 38 -15.53 -7.41 -14.72
C PHE A 38 -16.93 -7.11 -14.18
N ALA A 39 -17.17 -5.91 -13.64
CA ALA A 39 -18.46 -5.52 -13.09
C ALA A 39 -19.29 -4.64 -14.03
N GLY A 40 -18.70 -4.15 -15.14
CA GLY A 40 -19.39 -3.33 -16.13
C GLY A 40 -19.80 -1.96 -15.60
N GLU A 41 -19.10 -1.44 -14.59
CA GLU A 41 -19.40 -0.13 -14.01
C GLU A 41 -19.18 1.00 -15.02
N THR A 42 -20.04 2.01 -14.97
CA THR A 42 -19.97 3.16 -15.88
C THR A 42 -18.87 4.11 -15.47
N ILE A 43 -17.98 4.46 -16.40
CA ILE A 43 -16.94 5.45 -16.16
C ILE A 43 -17.57 6.84 -16.05
N THR A 44 -17.55 7.42 -14.84
CA THR A 44 -18.01 8.79 -14.61
C THR A 44 -16.88 9.82 -14.72
N LEU A 45 -17.22 11.10 -14.80
CA LEU A 45 -16.24 12.18 -14.86
C LEU A 45 -15.39 12.30 -13.56
N PRO A 46 -15.97 12.24 -12.34
CA PRO A 46 -15.19 12.22 -11.09
C PRO A 46 -14.07 11.17 -11.07
N LEU A 47 -14.36 9.97 -11.55
CA LEU A 47 -13.43 8.85 -11.64
C LEU A 47 -12.28 9.13 -12.60
N VAL A 48 -12.55 9.71 -13.78
CA VAL A 48 -11.49 10.09 -14.73
C VAL A 48 -10.59 11.17 -14.14
N VAL A 49 -11.18 12.20 -13.52
CA VAL A 49 -10.42 13.28 -12.87
C VAL A 49 -9.60 12.74 -11.70
N GLY A 50 -10.18 11.85 -10.88
CA GLY A 50 -9.50 11.20 -9.77
C GLY A 50 -8.33 10.34 -10.21
N ALA A 51 -8.53 9.50 -11.25
CA ALA A 51 -7.47 8.69 -11.84
C ALA A 51 -6.33 9.56 -12.40
N ALA A 52 -6.66 10.65 -13.11
CA ALA A 52 -5.67 11.60 -13.61
C ALA A 52 -4.88 12.27 -12.48
N ALA A 53 -5.54 12.67 -11.39
CA ALA A 53 -4.90 13.24 -10.22
C ALA A 53 -3.93 12.26 -9.55
N ILE A 54 -4.31 10.98 -9.41
CA ILE A 54 -3.43 9.91 -8.90
C ILE A 54 -2.21 9.74 -9.80
N VAL A 55 -2.40 9.62 -11.12
CA VAL A 55 -1.30 9.42 -12.08
C VAL A 55 -0.31 10.58 -12.02
N PHE A 56 -0.81 11.82 -11.97
CA PHE A 56 0.04 13.00 -11.85
C PHE A 56 0.75 13.06 -10.49
N GLY A 57 0.08 12.65 -9.40
CA GLY A 57 0.68 12.51 -8.07
C GLY A 57 1.83 11.50 -8.07
N ILE A 58 1.64 10.31 -8.68
CA ILE A 58 2.69 9.31 -8.87
C ILE A 58 3.86 9.90 -9.67
N TRP A 59 3.58 10.64 -10.75
CA TRP A 59 4.63 11.29 -11.54
C TRP A 59 5.47 12.28 -10.73
N LEU A 60 4.85 13.09 -9.86
CA LEU A 60 5.57 13.98 -8.95
C LEU A 60 6.45 13.22 -7.95
N LEU A 61 5.95 12.11 -7.42
CA LEU A 61 6.64 11.26 -6.45
C LEU A 61 7.79 10.46 -7.07
N ALA A 62 7.60 10.01 -8.32
CA ALA A 62 8.62 9.40 -9.15
C ALA A 62 9.68 10.41 -9.61
N GLY A 63 9.33 11.70 -9.62
CA GLY A 63 10.17 12.80 -10.04
C GLY A 63 11.50 12.88 -9.28
N ASN A 64 12.56 13.25 -10.02
CA ASN A 64 13.89 13.44 -9.46
C ASN A 64 13.89 14.60 -8.45
N GLU A 65 14.24 14.30 -7.20
CA GLU A 65 14.93 15.30 -6.40
C GLU A 65 16.28 15.55 -7.04
N LYS A 66 16.70 16.82 -7.05
CA LYS A 66 18.03 17.25 -7.48
C LYS A 66 19.10 16.67 -6.52
N GLN A 67 19.32 15.36 -6.54
CA GLN A 67 20.61 14.80 -6.19
C GLN A 67 21.55 15.18 -7.32
N ASN A 68 22.64 15.86 -6.95
CA ASN A 68 23.65 16.47 -7.81
C ASN A 68 23.76 15.82 -9.19
N LYS A 69 23.55 16.65 -10.22
CA LYS A 69 23.71 16.37 -11.66
C LYS A 69 25.10 15.81 -12.07
N LYS A 70 25.97 15.42 -11.14
CA LYS A 70 27.32 14.94 -11.44
C LYS A 70 27.44 13.45 -11.72
N ASP A 71 26.45 12.62 -11.36
CA ASP A 71 26.44 11.20 -11.74
C ASP A 71 25.13 10.81 -12.44
N GLY A 72 25.08 11.06 -13.75
CA GLY A 72 24.08 10.51 -14.67
C GLY A 72 24.22 9.00 -14.86
N ASN A 73 24.25 8.23 -13.77
CA ASN A 73 24.49 6.80 -13.82
C ASN A 73 23.16 6.10 -14.17
N ARG A 74 23.02 5.62 -15.41
CA ARG A 74 21.86 4.82 -15.89
C ARG A 74 21.45 3.72 -14.91
N ARG A 75 22.38 3.21 -14.11
CA ARG A 75 22.15 2.23 -13.04
C ARG A 75 21.24 2.74 -11.92
N GLN A 76 21.39 3.99 -11.45
CA GLN A 76 20.52 4.57 -10.42
C GLN A 76 19.09 4.76 -10.92
N ILE A 77 18.93 5.17 -12.19
CA ILE A 77 17.61 5.29 -12.83
C ILE A 77 16.92 3.92 -12.86
N LYS A 78 17.63 2.87 -13.27
CA LYS A 78 17.10 1.50 -13.28
C LYS A 78 16.73 0.98 -11.87
N ILE A 79 17.53 1.31 -10.85
CA ILE A 79 17.22 0.92 -9.47
C ILE A 79 15.94 1.62 -9.00
N ARG A 80 15.82 2.93 -9.21
CA ARG A 80 14.60 3.67 -8.84
C ARG A 80 13.37 3.21 -9.59
N SER A 81 13.47 2.96 -10.91
CA SER A 81 12.35 2.42 -11.67
C SER A 81 11.91 1.05 -11.16
N LYS A 82 12.87 0.22 -10.69
CA LYS A 82 12.55 -1.04 -10.04
C LYS A 82 11.73 -0.84 -8.76
N GLY A 83 12.09 0.14 -7.94
CA GLY A 83 11.29 0.53 -6.77
C GLY A 83 9.87 0.96 -7.13
N LEU A 84 9.71 1.76 -8.19
CA LEU A 84 8.40 2.18 -8.69
C LEU A 84 7.56 0.98 -9.17
N VAL A 85 8.16 0.07 -9.92
CA VAL A 85 7.50 -1.17 -10.38
C VAL A 85 7.04 -2.00 -9.18
N PHE A 86 7.88 -2.16 -8.16
CA PHE A 86 7.49 -2.86 -6.94
C PHE A 86 6.35 -2.17 -6.20
N ALA A 87 6.35 -0.84 -6.10
CA ALA A 87 5.26 -0.09 -5.49
C ALA A 87 3.92 -0.30 -6.22
N LEU A 88 3.93 -0.19 -7.55
CA LEU A 88 2.72 -0.37 -8.36
C LEU A 88 2.23 -1.83 -8.34
N ALA A 89 3.15 -2.79 -8.34
CA ALA A 89 2.80 -4.21 -8.21
C ALA A 89 2.20 -4.51 -6.83
N THR A 90 2.69 -3.87 -5.76
CA THR A 90 2.04 -3.91 -4.44
C THR A 90 0.63 -3.33 -4.50
N ALA A 91 0.44 -2.14 -5.08
CA ALA A 91 -0.88 -1.51 -5.18
C ALA A 91 -1.88 -2.41 -5.92
N MET A 92 -1.46 -3.05 -7.01
CA MET A 92 -2.28 -4.01 -7.74
C MET A 92 -2.63 -5.25 -6.89
N ALA A 93 -1.64 -5.83 -6.18
CA ALA A 93 -1.88 -6.98 -5.30
C ALA A 93 -2.81 -6.64 -4.12
N TRP A 94 -2.67 -5.44 -3.55
CA TRP A 94 -3.55 -4.95 -2.48
C TRP A 94 -4.96 -4.65 -3.00
N SER A 95 -5.11 -4.11 -4.20
CA SER A 95 -6.42 -3.90 -4.82
C SER A 95 -7.22 -5.20 -4.89
N VAL A 96 -6.63 -6.25 -5.48
CA VAL A 96 -7.28 -7.58 -5.54
C VAL A 96 -7.59 -8.10 -4.13
N SER A 97 -6.65 -7.98 -3.20
CA SER A 97 -6.85 -8.42 -1.81
C SER A 97 -7.99 -7.69 -1.12
N ILE A 98 -8.12 -6.37 -1.30
CA ILE A 98 -9.16 -5.55 -0.66
C ILE A 98 -10.52 -5.87 -1.26
N SER A 99 -10.62 -6.00 -2.58
CA SER A 99 -11.87 -6.41 -3.23
C SER A 99 -12.34 -7.78 -2.76
N MET A 100 -11.43 -8.77 -2.61
CA MET A 100 -11.76 -10.08 -2.04
C MET A 100 -12.21 -9.98 -0.56
N ILE A 101 -11.61 -9.10 0.24
CA ILE A 101 -12.03 -8.87 1.63
C ILE A 101 -13.44 -8.27 1.66
N ASN A 102 -13.73 -7.26 0.82
CA ASN A 102 -15.05 -6.65 0.74
C ASN A 102 -16.12 -7.69 0.35
N LEU A 103 -15.82 -8.57 -0.62
CA LEU A 103 -16.71 -9.68 -0.98
C LEU A 103 -16.95 -10.64 0.20
N ALA A 104 -15.89 -11.02 0.92
CA ALA A 104 -16.01 -11.90 2.09
C ALA A 104 -16.82 -11.24 3.22
N VAL A 105 -16.59 -9.95 3.50
CA VAL A 105 -17.35 -9.20 4.51
C VAL A 105 -18.82 -9.13 4.11
N LYS A 106 -19.16 -8.79 2.86
CA LYS A 106 -20.55 -8.72 2.38
C LYS A 106 -21.28 -10.07 2.37
N ALA A 107 -20.56 -11.17 2.18
CA ALA A 107 -21.12 -12.52 2.24
C ALA A 107 -21.40 -13.01 3.68
N THR A 108 -21.03 -12.23 4.69
CA THR A 108 -21.13 -12.57 6.11
C THR A 108 -21.78 -11.41 6.88
N VAL A 109 -22.37 -11.65 8.07
CA VAL A 109 -23.06 -10.61 8.87
C VAL A 109 -22.58 -10.65 10.32
N GLY A 110 -21.71 -9.72 10.72
CA GLY A 110 -21.36 -9.48 12.14
C GLY A 110 -19.89 -9.17 12.45
N LEU A 111 -19.66 -8.52 13.61
CA LEU A 111 -18.33 -8.11 14.08
C LEU A 111 -17.40 -9.30 14.36
N GLU A 112 -17.94 -10.37 14.95
CA GLU A 112 -17.20 -11.61 15.23
C GLU A 112 -16.60 -12.23 13.96
N GLN A 113 -17.24 -11.97 12.81
CA GLN A 113 -16.80 -12.50 11.53
C GLN A 113 -15.69 -11.65 10.90
N ALA A 114 -15.59 -10.35 11.17
CA ALA A 114 -14.40 -9.56 10.79
C ALA A 114 -13.13 -10.05 11.50
N TYR A 115 -13.26 -10.46 12.78
CA TYR A 115 -12.18 -11.14 13.50
C TYR A 115 -11.83 -12.49 12.85
N ALA A 116 -12.84 -13.30 12.50
CA ALA A 116 -12.64 -14.60 11.86
C ALA A 116 -11.97 -14.45 10.48
N ILE A 117 -12.43 -13.53 9.63
CA ILE A 117 -11.86 -13.24 8.30
C ILE A 117 -10.39 -12.85 8.43
N ASN A 118 -10.06 -11.92 9.34
CA ASN A 118 -8.67 -11.51 9.54
C ASN A 118 -7.81 -12.64 10.11
N THR A 119 -8.35 -13.44 11.03
CA THR A 119 -7.65 -14.63 11.56
C THR A 119 -7.33 -15.62 10.44
N LEU A 120 -8.32 -16.01 9.64
CA LEU A 120 -8.13 -16.96 8.52
C LEU A 120 -7.13 -16.42 7.50
N ARG A 121 -7.23 -15.13 7.17
CA ARG A 121 -6.30 -14.44 6.26
C ARG A 121 -4.87 -14.45 6.80
N LEU A 122 -4.68 -14.18 8.09
CA LEU A 122 -3.36 -14.20 8.73
C LEU A 122 -2.78 -15.61 8.80
N VAL A 123 -3.59 -16.61 9.13
CA VAL A 123 -3.18 -18.03 9.14
C VAL A 123 -2.75 -18.47 7.74
N ALA A 124 -3.55 -18.17 6.72
CA ALA A 124 -3.22 -18.53 5.33
C ALA A 124 -1.88 -17.91 4.89
N VAL A 125 -1.65 -16.64 5.20
CA VAL A 125 -0.39 -15.95 4.88
C VAL A 125 0.78 -16.53 5.68
N ALA A 126 0.58 -16.82 6.96
CA ALA A 126 1.61 -17.42 7.81
C ALA A 126 2.03 -18.80 7.27
N VAL A 127 1.08 -19.66 6.94
CA VAL A 127 1.34 -20.98 6.35
C VAL A 127 2.08 -20.83 5.02
N PHE A 128 1.61 -19.94 4.14
CA PHE A 128 2.25 -19.69 2.85
C PHE A 128 3.70 -19.20 3.00
N LEU A 129 3.95 -18.22 3.87
CA LEU A 129 5.31 -17.69 4.09
C LEU A 129 6.22 -18.71 4.76
N LEU A 130 5.70 -19.50 5.71
CA LEU A 130 6.45 -20.60 6.34
C LEU A 130 6.83 -21.68 5.32
N ALA A 131 5.94 -21.99 4.36
CA ALA A 131 6.23 -22.93 3.27
C ALA A 131 7.36 -22.43 2.35
N LEU A 132 7.60 -21.11 2.26
CA LEU A 132 8.69 -20.52 1.50
C LEU A 132 10.03 -20.50 2.25
N VAL A 133 10.03 -20.62 3.58
CA VAL A 133 11.25 -20.58 4.42
C VAL A 133 12.35 -21.57 3.98
N PRO A 134 12.04 -22.82 3.58
CA PRO A 134 13.06 -23.77 3.13
C PRO A 134 13.79 -23.34 1.85
N PHE A 135 13.21 -22.45 1.05
CA PHE A 135 13.70 -22.08 -0.27
C PHE A 135 14.50 -20.77 -0.25
N GLY A 136 15.38 -20.58 -1.24
CA GLY A 136 15.99 -19.27 -1.53
C GLY A 136 16.85 -18.66 -0.42
N GLY A 137 17.37 -19.46 0.51
CA GLY A 137 18.20 -18.96 1.63
C GLY A 137 17.42 -18.21 2.72
N VAL A 138 16.09 -18.18 2.67
CA VAL A 138 15.22 -17.47 3.63
C VAL A 138 15.47 -17.99 5.06
N LYS A 139 15.56 -19.31 5.25
CA LYS A 139 15.88 -19.94 6.54
C LYS A 139 17.11 -19.34 7.23
N ARG A 140 18.17 -19.05 6.47
CA ARG A 140 19.42 -18.47 7.02
C ARG A 140 19.20 -17.02 7.46
N HIS A 141 18.47 -16.24 6.67
CA HIS A 141 18.18 -14.84 6.95
C HIS A 141 17.26 -14.69 8.17
N VAL A 142 16.19 -15.50 8.28
CA VAL A 142 15.29 -15.49 9.44
C VAL A 142 16.06 -15.76 10.74
N LYS A 143 16.96 -16.75 10.75
CA LYS A 143 17.81 -17.05 11.92
C LYS A 143 18.81 -15.95 12.26
N SER A 144 19.17 -15.10 11.31
CA SER A 144 20.13 -14.01 11.50
C SER A 144 19.50 -12.73 12.05
N ILE A 145 18.17 -12.64 12.12
CA ILE A 145 17.46 -11.46 12.62
C ILE A 145 17.74 -11.31 14.12
N ARG A 146 18.25 -10.13 14.51
CA ARG A 146 18.47 -9.78 15.90
C ARG A 146 17.14 -9.58 16.63
N LEU A 147 17.08 -9.95 17.91
CA LEU A 147 15.87 -9.81 18.73
C LEU A 147 15.29 -8.38 18.73
N LYS A 148 16.15 -7.35 18.76
CA LYS A 148 15.70 -5.95 18.68
C LYS A 148 14.93 -5.67 17.38
N THR A 149 15.46 -6.14 16.24
CA THR A 149 14.80 -6.00 14.93
C THR A 149 13.49 -6.81 14.90
N ALA A 150 13.50 -8.03 15.44
CA ALA A 150 12.30 -8.85 15.55
C ALA A 150 11.20 -8.16 16.39
N ALA A 151 11.56 -7.57 17.54
CA ALA A 151 10.63 -6.85 18.40
C ALA A 151 10.01 -5.63 17.69
N ILE A 152 10.80 -4.86 16.94
CA ILE A 152 10.29 -3.74 16.12
C ILE A 152 9.33 -4.26 15.04
N LEU A 153 9.68 -5.35 14.35
CA LEU A 153 8.82 -5.95 13.33
C LEU A 153 7.51 -6.49 13.92
N TRP A 154 7.56 -7.11 15.10
CA TRP A 154 6.37 -7.60 15.79
C TRP A 154 5.46 -6.46 16.26
N ALA A 155 6.02 -5.42 16.87
CA ALA A 155 5.27 -4.24 17.27
C ALA A 155 4.64 -3.54 16.05
N GLY A 156 5.42 -3.33 14.98
CA GLY A 156 4.94 -2.77 13.73
C GLY A 156 3.85 -3.63 13.07
N GLY A 157 4.03 -4.95 13.06
CA GLY A 157 3.04 -5.90 12.54
C GLY A 157 1.74 -5.91 13.35
N LEU A 158 1.83 -5.86 14.68
CA LEU A 158 0.67 -5.80 15.56
C LEU A 158 -0.09 -4.49 15.39
N ILE A 159 0.59 -3.36 15.25
CA ILE A 159 -0.06 -2.05 15.03
C ILE A 159 -0.67 -1.99 13.63
N ALA A 160 0.09 -2.31 12.58
CA ALA A 160 -0.37 -2.16 11.22
C ALA A 160 -1.41 -3.22 10.83
N ILE A 161 -1.08 -4.51 11.04
CA ILE A 161 -1.91 -5.64 10.61
C ILE A 161 -2.91 -6.03 11.71
N GLY A 162 -2.47 -6.04 12.97
CA GLY A 162 -3.35 -6.39 14.10
C GLY A 162 -4.41 -5.32 14.38
N LEU A 163 -4.01 -4.06 14.56
CA LEU A 163 -4.94 -2.97 14.89
C LEU A 163 -5.49 -2.30 13.62
N GLY A 164 -4.61 -1.81 12.74
CA GLY A 164 -5.02 -0.99 11.58
C GLY A 164 -5.93 -1.73 10.60
N TRP A 165 -5.49 -2.89 10.09
CA TRP A 165 -6.31 -3.69 9.18
C TRP A 165 -7.57 -4.27 9.83
N PHE A 166 -7.52 -4.58 11.13
CA PHE A 166 -8.70 -5.00 11.86
C PHE A 166 -9.76 -3.90 11.91
N LEU A 167 -9.36 -2.67 12.28
CA LEU A 167 -10.25 -1.51 12.29
C LEU A 167 -10.80 -1.19 10.90
N LEU A 168 -9.97 -1.28 9.85
CA LEU A 168 -10.43 -1.09 8.47
C LEU A 168 -11.47 -2.14 8.05
N THR A 169 -11.20 -3.43 8.30
CA THR A 169 -12.16 -4.51 7.97
C THR A 169 -13.45 -4.35 8.74
N THR A 170 -13.36 -3.94 10.00
CA THR A 170 -14.50 -3.63 10.86
C THR A 170 -15.31 -2.45 10.31
N SER A 171 -14.65 -1.42 9.77
CA SER A 171 -15.34 -0.28 9.17
C SER A 171 -16.25 -0.69 8.00
N PHE A 172 -15.89 -1.71 7.23
CA PHE A 172 -16.71 -2.22 6.12
C PHE A 172 -18.04 -2.84 6.57
N ILE A 173 -18.22 -3.13 7.87
CA ILE A 173 -19.49 -3.56 8.46
C ILE A 173 -20.43 -2.36 8.64
N TYR A 174 -19.89 -1.18 8.94
CA TYR A 174 -20.66 0.01 9.31
C TYR A 174 -20.85 0.99 8.16
N ILE A 175 -19.87 1.08 7.27
CA ILE A 175 -19.88 1.98 6.12
C ILE A 175 -19.46 1.21 4.86
N PRO A 176 -19.96 1.60 3.68
CA PRO A 176 -19.53 0.99 2.43
C PRO A 176 -18.01 1.15 2.21
N GLU A 177 -17.42 0.20 1.49
CA GLU A 177 -16.01 0.28 1.05
C GLU A 177 -15.72 1.63 0.37
N SER A 178 -16.66 2.14 -0.42
CA SER A 178 -16.52 3.43 -1.10
C SER A 178 -16.33 4.62 -0.17
N GLN A 179 -16.79 4.54 1.08
CA GLN A 179 -16.55 5.59 2.08
C GLN A 179 -15.30 5.31 2.92
N ALA A 180 -15.10 4.05 3.31
CA ALA A 180 -13.98 3.66 4.16
C ALA A 180 -12.61 3.78 3.47
N VAL A 181 -12.53 3.41 2.18
CA VAL A 181 -11.27 3.41 1.43
C VAL A 181 -10.67 4.81 1.28
N PRO A 182 -11.41 5.86 0.85
CA PRO A 182 -10.91 7.22 0.81
C PRO A 182 -10.37 7.72 2.15
N ILE A 183 -11.09 7.45 3.24
CA ILE A 183 -10.69 7.87 4.59
C ILE A 183 -9.38 7.17 4.98
N SER A 184 -9.28 5.86 4.79
CA SER A 184 -8.04 5.12 5.08
C SER A 184 -6.86 5.53 4.19
N SER A 185 -7.15 6.08 3.01
CA SER A 185 -6.15 6.51 2.04
C SER A 185 -5.45 7.81 2.42
N THR A 186 -5.76 8.44 3.56
CA THR A 186 -4.93 9.51 4.14
C THR A 186 -3.60 9.02 4.71
N THR A 187 -3.38 7.70 4.74
CA THR A 187 -2.13 7.04 5.20
C THR A 187 -0.84 7.72 4.70
N PRO A 188 -0.71 8.15 3.42
CA PRO A 188 0.50 8.80 2.93
C PRO A 188 0.88 10.10 3.65
N LEU A 189 -0.11 10.83 4.17
CA LEU A 189 0.14 12.07 4.92
C LEU A 189 0.76 11.75 6.28
N PHE A 190 0.22 10.74 6.97
CA PHE A 190 0.78 10.25 8.23
C PHE A 190 2.14 9.58 8.04
N SER A 191 2.33 8.80 6.98
CA SER A 191 3.60 8.14 6.72
C SER A 191 4.71 9.13 6.37
N ALA A 192 4.40 10.19 5.63
CA ALA A 192 5.36 11.27 5.37
C ALA A 192 5.78 11.95 6.68
N LEU A 193 4.83 12.24 7.58
CA LEU A 193 5.12 12.80 8.90
C LEU A 193 5.99 11.84 9.74
N SER A 194 5.63 10.56 9.80
CA SER A 194 6.43 9.53 10.48
C SER A 194 7.82 9.38 9.88
N GLY A 195 7.96 9.46 8.55
CA GLY A 195 9.24 9.42 7.85
C GLY A 195 10.15 10.60 8.25
N VAL A 196 9.59 11.80 8.41
CA VAL A 196 10.34 12.97 8.91
C VAL A 196 10.77 12.76 10.37
N ILE A 197 9.83 12.39 11.24
CA ILE A 197 10.07 12.33 12.70
C ILE A 197 11.02 11.18 13.07
N PHE A 198 10.75 9.97 12.57
CA PHE A 198 11.44 8.75 13.01
C PHE A 198 12.61 8.37 12.12
N LEU A 199 12.52 8.63 10.81
CA LEU A 199 13.53 8.22 9.83
C LEU A 199 14.39 9.38 9.31
N ARG A 200 14.07 10.62 9.72
CA ARG A 200 14.74 11.85 9.28
C ARG A 200 14.79 11.98 7.75
N GLU A 201 13.73 11.51 7.09
CA GLU A 201 13.60 11.61 5.63
C GLU A 201 13.47 13.08 5.21
N LYS A 202 14.12 13.43 4.09
CA LYS A 202 13.99 14.75 3.48
C LYS A 202 12.72 14.79 2.64
N VAL A 203 11.63 15.24 3.24
CA VAL A 203 10.36 15.44 2.53
C VAL A 203 10.39 16.77 1.79
N THR A 204 10.34 16.70 0.46
CA THR A 204 10.26 17.89 -0.39
C THR A 204 8.83 18.30 -0.68
N ILE A 205 8.66 19.55 -1.10
CA ILE A 205 7.35 20.07 -1.53
C ILE A 205 6.72 19.21 -2.64
N LYS A 206 7.53 18.61 -3.53
CA LYS A 206 7.04 17.69 -4.56
C LYS A 206 6.42 16.43 -3.96
N ILE A 207 7.02 15.90 -2.89
CA ILE A 207 6.48 14.73 -2.18
C ILE A 207 5.16 15.11 -1.51
N VAL A 208 5.10 16.26 -0.84
CA VAL A 208 3.86 16.72 -0.19
C VAL A 208 2.73 16.91 -1.21
N ILE A 209 2.99 17.65 -2.30
CA ILE A 209 1.98 17.88 -3.35
C ILE A 209 1.58 16.55 -4.01
N GLY A 210 2.55 15.68 -4.32
CA GLY A 210 2.27 14.38 -4.91
C GLY A 210 1.40 13.49 -4.01
N SER A 211 1.69 13.44 -2.71
CA SER A 211 0.88 12.71 -1.73
C SER A 211 -0.52 13.29 -1.62
N ILE A 212 -0.68 14.62 -1.56
CA ILE A 212 -2.00 15.27 -1.53
C ILE A 212 -2.79 14.92 -2.79
N MET A 213 -2.17 14.98 -3.97
CA MET A 213 -2.85 14.64 -5.23
C MET A 213 -3.29 13.18 -5.30
N VAL A 214 -2.48 12.25 -4.77
CA VAL A 214 -2.90 10.85 -4.64
C VAL A 214 -4.11 10.74 -3.73
N VAL A 215 -4.07 11.34 -2.53
CA VAL A 215 -5.18 11.29 -1.57
C VAL A 215 -6.44 11.88 -2.17
N THR A 216 -6.39 13.11 -2.69
CA THR A 216 -7.54 13.78 -3.32
C THR A 216 -8.07 12.98 -4.52
N GLY A 217 -7.19 12.43 -5.34
CA GLY A 217 -7.59 11.60 -6.48
C GLY A 217 -8.33 10.33 -6.05
N ILE A 218 -7.93 9.72 -4.94
CA ILE A 218 -8.67 8.58 -4.36
C ILE A 218 -10.05 9.03 -3.88
N PHE A 219 -10.17 10.15 -3.17
CA PHE A 219 -11.49 10.68 -2.77
C PHE A 219 -12.41 10.88 -3.98
N LEU A 220 -11.91 11.46 -5.07
CA LEU A 220 -12.69 11.69 -6.29
C LEU A 220 -13.18 10.41 -6.97
N ILE A 221 -12.38 9.33 -6.96
CA ILE A 221 -12.80 8.02 -7.52
C ILE A 221 -14.02 7.46 -6.79
N PHE A 222 -14.18 7.78 -5.51
CA PHE A 222 -15.26 7.24 -4.67
C PHE A 222 -16.38 8.26 -4.40
N MET A 223 -16.40 9.39 -5.10
CA MET A 223 -17.46 10.40 -5.00
C MET A 223 -18.69 10.11 -5.90
N GLU A 224 -18.81 8.87 -6.39
CA GLU A 224 -19.92 8.42 -7.23
C GLU A 224 -21.17 8.04 -6.42
#